data_AF-A0A1I5SHU6-F1
#
_entry.id   AF-A0A1I5SHU6-F1
#
_cell.length_a   1.000
_cell.length_b   1.000
_cell.length_c   1.000
_cell.angle_alpha   90.00
_cell.angle_beta   90.00
_cell.angle_gamma   90.00
#
_symmetry.space_group_name_H-M   'P 1'
#
loop_
_entity.id
_entity.type
_entity.pdbx_description
1 polymer ?
#
loop_
_entity_poly.entity_id
_entity_poly.type
_entity_poly.pdbx_seq_one_letter_code
_entity_poly.pdbx_strand_id
1 'polypeptide(L)'
;MNRAEKAALQLRAVAVLRTLKRSRTYDELAELTGLPAGDLNRYVNGHVLPGVERARETVESIGREELADELRSRVSVDDEGYVDNSAIVFDQSFLDLVAPVAAESFAFERPDVVLTAATDGITLGAAMASYFDADIAYAKKRKETAVEEFVESRQRLASGIELTYYLPADAVSAGDTVLVVDDLIRSGETQELLLDIVAQSDATVGGVFTLIAVGDEGMDRARQITDAPVGALTTFDDR
;
A
#
# COMPACT_ATOMS: atom_id res chain seq x y z
N MET A 1 -2.08 6.22 -27.71
CA MET A 1 -0.86 6.14 -26.88
C MET A 1 0.35 6.61 -27.66
N ASN A 2 1.15 7.50 -27.09
CA ASN A 2 2.46 7.87 -27.60
C ASN A 2 3.48 6.72 -27.36
N ARG A 3 4.71 6.86 -27.86
CA ARG A 3 5.74 5.80 -27.74
C ARG A 3 6.14 5.52 -26.29
N ALA A 4 6.19 6.56 -25.44
CA ALA A 4 6.55 6.42 -24.03
C ALA A 4 5.45 5.68 -23.26
N GLU A 5 4.19 6.07 -23.44
CA GLU A 5 3.02 5.41 -22.86
C GLU A 5 2.96 3.92 -23.25
N LYS A 6 3.27 3.62 -24.52
CA LYS A 6 3.37 2.24 -25.00
C LYS A 6 4.45 1.45 -24.27
N ALA A 7 5.67 2.00 -24.17
CA ALA A 7 6.76 1.32 -23.48
C ALA A 7 6.44 1.13 -21.99
N ALA A 8 5.86 2.14 -21.32
CA ALA A 8 5.46 2.07 -19.92
C ALA A 8 4.45 0.94 -19.67
N LEU A 9 3.39 0.84 -20.49
CA LEU A 9 2.41 -0.26 -20.38
C LEU A 9 3.07 -1.63 -20.56
N GLN A 10 3.92 -1.78 -21.57
CA GLN A 10 4.61 -3.04 -21.85
C GLN A 10 5.56 -3.45 -20.72
N LEU A 11 6.28 -2.49 -20.13
CA LEU A 11 7.16 -2.74 -18.99
C LEU A 11 6.37 -3.07 -17.72
N ARG A 12 5.22 -2.41 -17.49
CA ARG A 12 4.31 -2.73 -16.39
C ARG A 12 3.78 -4.16 -16.50
N ALA A 13 3.38 -4.59 -17.70
CA ALA A 13 2.98 -5.98 -17.94
C ALA A 13 4.12 -6.98 -17.63
N VAL A 14 5.37 -6.64 -17.96
CA VAL A 14 6.52 -7.49 -17.60
C VAL A 14 6.74 -7.52 -16.08
N ALA A 15 6.60 -6.38 -15.39
CA ALA A 15 6.71 -6.31 -13.94
C ALA A 15 5.63 -7.18 -13.26
N VAL A 16 4.38 -7.09 -13.72
CA VAL A 16 3.27 -7.99 -13.34
C VAL A 16 3.70 -9.46 -13.44
N LEU A 17 4.12 -9.90 -14.63
CA LEU A 17 4.45 -11.30 -14.86
C LEU A 17 5.64 -11.75 -14.00
N ARG A 18 6.64 -10.89 -13.79
CA ARG A 18 7.78 -11.17 -12.91
C ARG A 18 7.34 -11.33 -11.46
N THR A 19 6.47 -10.45 -10.98
CA THR A 19 5.95 -10.49 -9.61
C THR A 19 5.19 -11.79 -9.38
N LEU A 20 4.24 -12.15 -10.25
CA LEU A 20 3.47 -13.40 -10.14
C LEU A 20 4.33 -14.66 -10.28
N LYS A 21 5.40 -14.61 -11.09
CA LYS A 21 6.29 -15.75 -11.32
C LYS A 21 7.18 -16.10 -10.12
N ARG A 22 7.25 -15.25 -9.08
CA ARG A 22 8.05 -15.53 -7.87
C ARG A 22 7.49 -16.72 -7.08
N SER A 23 6.17 -16.80 -6.95
CA SER A 23 5.47 -17.84 -6.19
C SER A 23 4.93 -18.98 -7.07
N ARG A 24 4.85 -18.78 -8.39
CA ARG A 24 4.23 -19.71 -9.35
C ARG A 24 5.22 -20.29 -10.36
N THR A 25 4.94 -21.47 -10.88
CA THR A 25 5.57 -22.06 -12.07
C THR A 25 5.09 -21.36 -13.36
N TYR A 26 5.71 -21.66 -14.50
CA TYR A 26 5.23 -21.13 -15.79
C TYR A 26 3.89 -21.73 -16.23
N ASP A 27 3.59 -22.96 -15.80
CA ASP A 27 2.34 -23.62 -16.13
C ASP A 27 1.17 -23.00 -15.34
N GLU A 28 1.35 -22.78 -14.04
CA GLU A 28 0.37 -22.06 -13.20
C GLU A 28 0.15 -20.61 -13.70
N LEU A 29 1.22 -19.93 -14.14
CA LEU A 29 1.10 -18.59 -14.70
C LEU A 29 0.39 -18.59 -16.06
N ALA A 30 0.55 -19.65 -16.86
CA ALA A 30 -0.15 -19.82 -18.13
C ALA A 30 -1.65 -20.05 -17.92
N GLU A 31 -2.03 -20.82 -16.89
CA GLU A 31 -3.43 -21.01 -16.51
C GLU A 31 -4.07 -19.70 -16.06
N LEU A 32 -3.37 -18.91 -15.24
CA LEU A 32 -3.87 -17.63 -14.73
C LEU A 32 -4.02 -16.56 -15.83
N THR A 33 -3.02 -16.44 -16.72
CA THR A 33 -2.95 -15.35 -17.70
C THR A 33 -3.48 -15.70 -19.08
N GLY A 34 -3.71 -16.99 -19.35
CA GLY A 34 -4.00 -17.51 -20.69
C GLY A 34 -2.84 -17.41 -21.69
N LEU A 35 -1.65 -17.00 -21.24
CA LEU A 35 -0.47 -16.85 -22.10
C LEU A 35 0.33 -18.16 -22.19
N PRO A 36 0.83 -18.56 -23.37
CA PRO A 36 1.67 -19.76 -23.48
C PRO A 36 2.94 -19.68 -22.62
N ALA A 37 3.32 -20.76 -21.96
CA ALA A 37 4.51 -20.83 -21.09
C ALA A 37 5.81 -20.35 -21.78
N GLY A 38 5.98 -20.63 -23.08
CA GLY A 38 7.13 -20.16 -23.85
C GLY A 38 7.17 -18.62 -24.03
N ASP A 39 6.01 -17.99 -24.19
CA ASP A 39 5.90 -16.53 -24.27
C ASP A 39 6.12 -15.90 -22.89
N LEU A 40 5.53 -16.49 -21.83
CA LEU A 40 5.75 -16.07 -20.45
C LEU A 40 7.23 -16.08 -20.08
N ASN A 41 7.96 -17.15 -20.42
CA ASN A 41 9.40 -17.22 -20.19
C ASN A 41 10.15 -16.06 -20.87
N ARG A 42 9.80 -15.75 -22.11
CA ARG A 42 10.44 -14.66 -22.87
C ARG A 42 10.10 -13.28 -22.29
N TYR A 43 8.86 -13.07 -21.86
CA TYR A 43 8.41 -11.81 -21.25
C TYR A 43 9.03 -11.60 -19.87
N VAL A 44 8.96 -12.60 -18.99
CA VAL A 44 9.54 -12.54 -17.63
C VAL A 44 11.04 -12.28 -17.69
N ASN A 45 11.78 -12.95 -18.59
CA ASN A 45 13.21 -12.71 -18.74
C ASN A 45 13.56 -11.43 -19.53
N GLY A 46 12.56 -10.72 -20.07
CA GLY A 46 12.74 -9.48 -20.81
C GLY A 46 13.36 -9.66 -22.20
N HIS A 47 13.37 -10.88 -22.74
CA HIS A 47 13.86 -11.14 -24.10
C HIS A 47 12.99 -10.45 -25.17
N VAL A 48 11.69 -10.36 -24.92
CA VAL A 48 10.71 -9.67 -25.77
C VAL A 48 9.68 -8.99 -24.86
N LEU A 49 9.10 -7.87 -25.33
CA LEU A 49 7.97 -7.23 -24.67
C LEU A 49 6.64 -7.75 -25.26
N PRO A 50 5.59 -7.95 -24.44
CA PRO A 50 4.28 -8.29 -24.96
C PRO A 50 3.78 -7.19 -25.91
N GLY A 51 2.98 -7.54 -26.92
CA GLY A 51 2.28 -6.55 -27.75
C GLY A 51 1.37 -5.67 -26.90
N VAL A 52 0.98 -4.48 -27.39
CA VAL A 52 0.21 -3.49 -26.61
C VAL A 52 -1.07 -4.08 -26.04
N GLU A 53 -1.80 -4.86 -26.84
CA GLU A 53 -3.06 -5.46 -26.41
C GLU A 53 -2.84 -6.48 -25.29
N ARG A 54 -1.91 -7.41 -25.50
CA ARG A 54 -1.52 -8.39 -24.44
C ARG A 54 -1.01 -7.72 -23.18
N ALA A 55 -0.24 -6.63 -23.33
CA ALA A 55 0.26 -5.88 -22.18
C ALA A 55 -0.89 -5.27 -21.37
N ARG A 56 -1.90 -4.73 -22.06
CA ARG A 56 -3.13 -4.23 -21.42
C ARG A 56 -3.87 -5.36 -20.71
N GLU A 57 -4.18 -6.43 -21.42
CA GLU A 57 -4.87 -7.61 -20.87
C GLU A 57 -4.15 -8.15 -19.63
N THR A 58 -2.82 -8.24 -19.66
CA THR A 58 -2.00 -8.73 -18.54
C THR A 58 -2.06 -7.80 -17.32
N VAL A 59 -2.11 -6.48 -17.53
CA VAL A 59 -2.18 -5.51 -16.43
C VAL A 59 -3.59 -5.47 -15.84
N GLU A 60 -4.62 -5.54 -16.69
CA GLU A 60 -6.03 -5.54 -16.29
C GLU A 60 -6.47 -6.87 -15.68
N SER A 61 -5.78 -7.98 -15.99
CA SER A 61 -6.09 -9.30 -15.40
C SER A 61 -5.69 -9.43 -13.93
N ILE A 62 -4.87 -8.50 -13.40
CA ILE A 62 -4.53 -8.51 -11.98
C ILE A 62 -5.54 -7.66 -11.22
N GLY A 63 -6.39 -8.33 -10.46
CA GLY A 63 -7.27 -7.71 -9.50
C GLY A 63 -6.71 -7.75 -8.08
N ARG A 64 -7.57 -7.37 -7.14
CA ARG A 64 -7.28 -7.40 -5.70
C ARG A 64 -7.02 -8.81 -5.19
N GLU A 65 -7.76 -9.79 -5.67
CA GLU A 65 -7.68 -11.18 -5.20
C GLU A 65 -6.32 -11.80 -5.53
N GLU A 66 -5.82 -11.63 -6.75
CA GLU A 66 -4.52 -12.15 -7.17
C GLU A 66 -3.36 -11.53 -6.39
N LEU A 67 -3.43 -10.22 -6.09
CA LEU A 67 -2.44 -9.55 -5.26
C LEU A 67 -2.54 -9.96 -3.79
N ALA A 68 -3.76 -10.18 -3.27
CA ALA A 68 -3.97 -10.67 -1.92
C ALA A 68 -3.39 -12.08 -1.76
N ASP A 69 -3.61 -12.98 -2.73
CA ASP A 69 -3.04 -14.32 -2.73
C ASP A 69 -1.52 -14.29 -2.85
N GLU A 70 -0.98 -13.43 -3.71
CA GLU A 70 0.46 -13.24 -3.81
C GLU A 70 1.05 -12.76 -2.49
N LEU A 71 0.41 -11.81 -1.82
CA LEU A 71 0.83 -11.34 -0.51
C LEU A 71 0.82 -12.50 0.49
N ARG A 72 -0.31 -13.22 0.62
CA ARG A 72 -0.46 -14.35 1.56
C ARG A 72 0.61 -15.42 1.33
N SER A 73 1.02 -15.66 0.09
CA SER A 73 2.05 -16.66 -0.23
C SER A 73 3.46 -16.32 0.28
N ARG A 74 3.73 -15.04 0.60
CA ARG A 74 5.05 -14.56 1.02
C ARG A 74 5.11 -14.05 2.46
N VAL A 75 3.96 -13.97 3.13
CA VAL A 75 3.85 -13.55 4.53
C VAL A 75 3.83 -14.79 5.42
N SER A 76 4.55 -14.73 6.54
CA SER A 76 4.50 -15.75 7.59
C SER A 76 3.89 -15.19 8.86
N VAL A 77 3.14 -16.03 9.58
CA VAL A 77 2.59 -15.72 10.90
C VAL A 77 3.17 -16.71 11.90
N ASP A 78 3.72 -16.21 13.00
CA ASP A 78 4.28 -17.05 14.06
C ASP A 78 3.20 -17.59 15.02
N ASP A 79 3.62 -18.41 15.99
CA ASP A 79 2.71 -19.02 16.98
C ASP A 79 2.10 -18.00 17.95
N GLU A 80 2.69 -16.80 18.07
CA GLU A 80 2.20 -15.69 18.88
C GLU A 80 1.30 -14.74 18.05
N GLY A 81 1.09 -15.05 16.77
CA GLY A 81 0.24 -14.30 15.86
C GLY A 81 0.93 -13.09 15.22
N TYR A 82 2.24 -12.88 15.39
CA TYR A 82 2.94 -11.79 14.72
C TYR A 82 3.15 -12.09 13.24
N VAL A 83 2.99 -11.06 12.42
CA VAL A 83 3.05 -11.15 10.96
C VAL A 83 4.40 -10.60 10.49
N ASP A 84 5.16 -11.43 9.77
CA ASP A 84 6.34 -10.98 9.04
C ASP A 84 5.95 -10.72 7.57
N ASN A 85 5.93 -9.44 7.20
CA ASN A 85 5.64 -8.95 5.86
C ASN A 85 6.87 -8.32 5.18
N SER A 86 8.09 -8.55 5.70
CA SER A 86 9.33 -7.96 5.17
C SER A 86 9.52 -8.22 3.67
N ALA A 87 9.17 -9.43 3.21
CA ALA A 87 9.25 -9.83 1.80
C ALA A 87 8.31 -9.03 0.88
N ILE A 88 7.27 -8.40 1.45
CA ILE A 88 6.28 -7.58 0.75
C ILE A 88 6.74 -6.12 0.72
N VAL A 89 7.02 -5.54 1.88
CA VAL A 89 7.37 -4.10 1.98
C VAL A 89 8.71 -3.79 1.29
N PHE A 90 9.58 -4.78 1.07
CA PHE A 90 10.82 -4.61 0.31
C PHE A 90 10.67 -4.84 -1.21
N ASP A 91 9.51 -5.31 -1.69
CA ASP A 91 9.29 -5.58 -3.12
C ASP A 91 8.54 -4.43 -3.81
N GLN A 92 9.27 -3.38 -4.20
CA GLN A 92 8.69 -2.21 -4.88
C GLN A 92 7.85 -2.58 -6.10
N SER A 93 8.27 -3.59 -6.88
CA SER A 93 7.51 -4.05 -8.05
C SER A 93 6.15 -4.66 -7.69
N PHE A 94 5.97 -5.18 -6.49
CA PHE A 94 4.66 -5.62 -6.00
C PHE A 94 3.85 -4.41 -5.53
N LEU A 95 4.46 -3.49 -4.75
CA LEU A 95 3.79 -2.29 -4.24
C LEU A 95 3.27 -1.37 -5.36
N ASP A 96 4.04 -1.22 -6.45
CA ASP A 96 3.63 -0.47 -7.64
C ASP A 96 2.40 -1.08 -8.34
N LEU A 97 2.13 -2.37 -8.14
CA LEU A 97 0.92 -3.04 -8.63
C LEU A 97 -0.24 -2.88 -7.65
N VAL A 98 0.04 -2.88 -6.34
CA VAL A 98 -0.98 -2.66 -5.31
C VAL A 98 -1.62 -1.29 -5.45
N ALA A 99 -0.85 -0.24 -5.70
CA ALA A 99 -1.36 1.14 -5.71
C ALA A 99 -2.58 1.37 -6.65
N PRO A 100 -2.50 1.06 -7.96
CA PRO A 100 -3.64 1.18 -8.86
C PRO A 100 -4.81 0.27 -8.47
N VAL A 101 -4.53 -0.96 -8.03
CA VAL A 101 -5.58 -1.92 -7.65
C VAL A 101 -6.31 -1.47 -6.39
N ALA A 102 -5.60 -0.93 -5.40
CA ALA A 102 -6.17 -0.38 -4.18
C ALA A 102 -7.03 0.85 -4.48
N ALA A 103 -6.51 1.77 -5.32
CA ALA A 103 -7.25 2.96 -5.74
C ALA A 103 -8.60 2.61 -6.37
N GLU A 104 -8.61 1.64 -7.30
CA GLU A 104 -9.84 1.18 -7.93
C GLU A 104 -10.75 0.42 -6.97
N SER A 105 -10.20 -0.54 -6.20
CA SER A 105 -10.99 -1.42 -5.32
C SER A 105 -11.72 -0.70 -4.19
N PHE A 106 -11.14 0.40 -3.71
CA PHE A 106 -11.69 1.19 -2.60
C PHE A 106 -12.20 2.56 -3.05
N ALA A 107 -12.22 2.81 -4.36
CA ALA A 107 -12.65 4.07 -4.97
C ALA A 107 -11.95 5.30 -4.35
N PHE A 108 -10.65 5.20 -4.07
CA PHE A 108 -9.87 6.32 -3.57
C PHE A 108 -9.73 7.39 -4.66
N GLU A 109 -10.12 8.62 -4.33
CA GLU A 109 -9.82 9.78 -5.14
C GLU A 109 -8.34 10.17 -4.99
N ARG A 110 -7.83 11.02 -5.89
CA ARG A 110 -6.44 11.50 -5.82
C ARG A 110 -6.26 12.33 -4.54
N PRO A 111 -5.42 11.90 -3.58
CA PRO A 111 -5.05 12.73 -2.43
C PRO A 111 -4.03 13.79 -2.85
N ASP A 112 -3.92 14.84 -2.04
CA ASP A 112 -2.80 15.80 -2.10
C ASP A 112 -1.57 15.21 -1.40
N VAL A 113 -1.79 14.51 -0.28
CA VAL A 113 -0.73 13.88 0.53
C VAL A 113 -1.07 12.43 0.87
N VAL A 114 -0.10 11.53 0.73
CA VAL A 114 -0.12 10.19 1.32
C VAL A 114 0.62 10.22 2.64
N LEU A 115 -0.09 9.93 3.75
CA LEU A 115 0.45 9.97 5.10
C LEU A 115 0.64 8.55 5.64
N THR A 116 1.77 8.28 6.29
CA THR A 116 2.02 7.02 7.01
C THR A 116 2.78 7.26 8.32
N ALA A 117 2.98 6.21 9.12
CA ALA A 117 3.90 6.23 10.24
C ALA A 117 5.23 5.56 9.83
N ALA A 118 6.36 6.09 10.30
CA ALA A 118 7.63 5.40 10.10
C ALA A 118 7.63 4.05 10.87
N THR A 119 8.06 2.93 10.27
CA THR A 119 8.99 2.87 9.11
C THR A 119 8.49 2.07 7.91
N ASP A 120 7.86 0.91 8.11
CA ASP A 120 7.65 -0.06 7.03
C ASP A 120 6.59 0.40 6.01
N GLY A 121 5.53 1.06 6.48
CA GLY A 121 4.51 1.72 5.66
C GLY A 121 5.02 2.79 4.68
N ILE A 122 6.26 3.30 4.83
CA ILE A 122 6.86 4.30 3.92
C ILE A 122 6.95 3.79 2.49
N THR A 123 7.27 2.51 2.30
CA THR A 123 7.43 1.91 0.96
C THR A 123 6.10 1.84 0.21
N LEU A 124 5.03 1.45 0.91
CA LEU A 124 3.66 1.50 0.39
C LEU A 124 3.25 2.95 0.12
N GLY A 125 3.51 3.86 1.05
CA GLY A 125 3.24 5.29 0.90
C GLY A 125 3.88 5.86 -0.35
N ALA A 126 5.12 5.50 -0.64
CA ALA A 126 5.83 5.97 -1.83
C ALA A 126 5.22 5.42 -3.13
N ALA A 127 4.80 4.16 -3.15
CA ALA A 127 4.11 3.57 -4.30
C ALA A 127 2.76 4.25 -4.56
N MET A 128 1.96 4.48 -3.50
CA MET A 128 0.67 5.16 -3.57
C MET A 128 0.82 6.62 -4.02
N ALA A 129 1.77 7.36 -3.44
CA ALA A 129 2.04 8.75 -3.78
C ALA A 129 2.49 8.90 -5.25
N SER A 130 3.39 8.02 -5.70
CA SER A 130 3.84 7.97 -7.09
C SER A 130 2.69 7.68 -8.07
N TYR A 131 1.79 6.74 -7.72
CA TYR A 131 0.63 6.41 -8.54
C TYR A 131 -0.35 7.59 -8.66
N PHE A 132 -0.62 8.29 -7.55
CA PHE A 132 -1.54 9.41 -7.52
C PHE A 132 -0.91 10.75 -7.94
N ASP A 133 0.40 10.80 -8.17
CA ASP A 133 1.14 12.05 -8.37
C ASP A 133 0.91 13.02 -7.18
N ALA A 134 1.03 12.50 -5.96
CA ALA A 134 0.80 13.18 -4.69
C ALA A 134 2.12 13.28 -3.89
N ASP A 135 2.15 14.15 -2.88
CA ASP A 135 3.26 14.20 -1.93
C ASP A 135 3.19 13.04 -0.94
N ILE A 136 4.33 12.69 -0.33
CA ILE A 136 4.41 11.71 0.75
C ILE A 136 4.90 12.36 2.04
N ALA A 137 4.18 12.11 3.12
CA ALA A 137 4.51 12.52 4.48
C ALA A 137 4.56 11.29 5.40
N TYR A 138 5.44 11.31 6.40
CA TYR A 138 5.52 10.21 7.37
C TYR A 138 5.80 10.72 8.77
N ALA A 139 4.89 10.39 9.69
CA ALA A 139 5.00 10.76 11.09
C ALA A 139 6.00 9.85 11.81
N LYS A 140 6.76 10.42 12.75
CA LYS A 140 7.87 9.73 13.42
C LYS A 140 7.70 9.73 14.92
N LYS A 141 8.31 8.75 15.59
CA LYS A 141 8.32 8.67 17.06
C LYS A 141 9.31 9.66 17.70
N ARG A 142 10.09 10.38 16.89
CA ARG A 142 11.11 11.35 17.33
C ARG A 142 11.11 12.55 16.39
N LYS A 143 11.34 13.75 16.95
CA LYS A 143 11.49 15.00 16.21
C LYS A 143 12.85 15.08 15.51
N GLU A 144 12.87 15.61 14.30
CA GLU A 144 14.07 16.10 13.64
C GLU A 144 14.65 17.30 14.38
N THR A 145 15.96 17.32 14.59
CA THR A 145 16.63 18.46 15.25
C THR A 145 16.57 19.75 14.42
N ALA A 146 16.43 19.63 13.10
CA ALA A 146 16.45 20.76 12.17
C ALA A 146 15.05 21.32 11.82
N VAL A 147 13.98 20.79 12.43
CA VAL A 147 12.60 21.24 12.21
C VAL A 147 12.10 21.95 13.47
N GLU A 148 11.47 23.10 13.29
CA GLU A 148 11.06 23.97 14.40
C GLU A 148 9.67 23.61 14.93
N GLU A 149 8.72 23.35 14.03
CA GLU A 149 7.30 23.17 14.35
C GLU A 149 6.79 21.79 13.93
N PHE A 150 5.95 21.20 14.79
CA PHE A 150 5.39 19.86 14.58
C PHE A 150 3.92 19.83 14.99
N VAL A 151 3.12 19.10 14.22
CA VAL A 151 1.86 18.52 14.68
C VAL A 151 2.19 17.27 15.48
N GLU A 152 1.55 17.11 16.64
CA GLU A 152 1.83 16.03 17.57
C GLU A 152 0.54 15.36 18.00
N SER A 153 0.48 14.04 17.86
CA SER A 153 -0.59 13.22 18.41
C SER A 153 -0.05 12.23 19.43
N ARG A 154 -0.78 12.06 20.53
CA ARG A 154 -0.40 11.23 21.68
C ARG A 154 -1.54 10.33 22.11
N GLN A 155 -1.23 9.07 22.41
CA GLN A 155 -2.18 8.12 22.98
C GLN A 155 -1.52 7.36 24.13
N ARG A 156 -2.26 7.21 25.23
CA ARG A 156 -1.83 6.39 26.36
C ARG A 156 -2.44 4.99 26.24
N LEU A 157 -1.58 4.02 26.00
CA LEU A 157 -1.97 2.61 25.86
C LEU A 157 -2.38 2.02 27.22
N ALA A 158 -3.17 0.95 27.20
CA ALA A 158 -3.58 0.23 28.41
C ALA A 158 -2.40 -0.30 29.25
N SER A 159 -1.27 -0.57 28.59
CA SER A 159 0.00 -0.95 29.23
C SER A 159 0.67 0.19 30.02
N GLY A 160 0.16 1.41 29.92
CA GLY A 160 0.73 2.62 30.52
C GLY A 160 1.84 3.27 29.68
N ILE A 161 2.19 2.69 28.54
CA ILE A 161 3.11 3.27 27.55
C ILE A 161 2.39 4.42 26.82
N GLU A 162 3.08 5.55 26.64
CA GLU A 162 2.62 6.64 25.79
C GLU A 162 3.20 6.46 24.39
N LEU A 163 2.32 6.40 23.39
CA LEU A 163 2.68 6.40 21.97
C LEU A 163 2.50 7.82 21.43
N THR A 164 3.55 8.36 20.81
CA THR A 164 3.55 9.72 20.28
C THR A 164 4.12 9.72 18.87
N TYR A 165 3.42 10.37 17.96
CA TYR A 165 3.89 10.65 16.61
C TYR A 165 3.98 12.16 16.37
N TYR A 166 5.03 12.53 15.65
CA TYR A 166 5.35 13.90 15.26
C TYR A 166 5.40 13.99 13.74
N LEU A 167 4.76 15.01 13.19
CA LEU A 167 4.84 15.36 11.77
C LEU A 167 5.25 16.84 11.65
N PRO A 168 6.24 17.21 10.81
CA PRO A 168 6.54 18.61 10.52
C PRO A 168 5.26 19.38 10.15
N ALA A 169 5.08 20.57 10.72
CA ALA A 169 3.82 21.31 10.60
C ALA A 169 3.47 21.75 9.17
N ASP A 170 4.46 21.79 8.27
CA ASP A 170 4.33 22.14 6.86
C ASP A 170 4.15 20.92 5.93
N ALA A 171 4.13 19.69 6.48
CA ALA A 171 4.00 18.47 5.68
C ALA A 171 2.57 18.18 5.21
N VAL A 172 1.56 18.75 5.89
CA VAL A 172 0.14 18.69 5.52
C VAL A 172 -0.43 20.07 5.73
N SER A 173 -1.05 20.64 4.70
CA SER A 173 -1.66 21.96 4.72
C SER A 173 -3.17 21.88 4.99
N ALA A 174 -3.72 22.96 5.56
CA ALA A 174 -5.16 23.10 5.73
C ALA A 174 -5.88 22.99 4.37
N GLY A 175 -6.90 22.15 4.32
CA GLY A 175 -7.65 21.85 3.10
C GLY A 175 -7.09 20.72 2.23
N ASP A 176 -5.91 20.18 2.53
CA ASP A 176 -5.38 19.01 1.81
C ASP A 176 -6.30 17.79 2.02
N THR A 177 -6.39 16.95 0.99
CA THR A 177 -6.97 15.61 1.10
C THR A 177 -5.86 14.60 1.36
N VAL A 178 -5.95 13.88 2.48
CA VAL A 178 -4.91 12.96 2.96
C VAL A 178 -5.36 11.51 2.86
N LEU A 179 -4.58 10.68 2.18
CA LEU A 179 -4.73 9.23 2.20
C LEU A 179 -3.79 8.63 3.24
N VAL A 180 -4.35 8.07 4.32
CA VAL A 180 -3.56 7.40 5.37
C VAL A 180 -3.26 5.98 4.93
N VAL A 181 -1.99 5.58 4.93
CA VAL A 181 -1.58 4.23 4.57
C VAL A 181 -0.67 3.58 5.61
N ASP A 182 -0.73 2.26 5.73
CA ASP A 182 0.17 1.49 6.59
C ASP A 182 0.43 0.10 6.03
N ASP A 183 1.53 -0.56 6.41
CA ASP A 183 1.78 -1.93 5.97
C ASP A 183 0.90 -2.94 6.72
N LEU A 184 0.54 -2.66 7.98
CA LEU A 184 -0.30 -3.53 8.79
C LEU A 184 -1.18 -2.74 9.77
N ILE A 185 -2.43 -3.21 9.95
CA ILE A 185 -3.32 -2.77 11.02
C ILE A 185 -3.74 -3.96 11.89
N ARG A 186 -3.72 -3.79 13.22
CA ARG A 186 -4.26 -4.74 14.19
C ARG A 186 -5.20 -4.07 15.19
N SER A 187 -4.67 -3.25 16.09
CA SER A 187 -5.46 -2.50 17.08
C SER A 187 -6.03 -1.20 16.53
N GLY A 188 -5.42 -0.63 15.48
CA GLY A 188 -5.78 0.67 14.92
C GLY A 188 -5.23 1.88 15.68
N GLU A 189 -4.38 1.67 16.70
CA GLU A 189 -3.78 2.75 17.52
C GLU A 189 -2.90 3.70 16.70
N THR A 190 -2.11 3.16 15.76
CA THR A 190 -1.32 3.99 14.84
C THR A 190 -2.22 4.84 13.95
N GLN A 191 -3.27 4.24 13.40
CA GLN A 191 -4.22 4.91 12.50
C GLN A 191 -4.98 6.01 13.23
N GLU A 192 -5.38 5.79 14.49
CA GLU A 192 -6.01 6.82 15.32
C GLU A 192 -5.10 8.06 15.47
N LEU A 193 -3.80 7.85 15.76
CA LEU A 193 -2.83 8.94 15.86
C LEU A 193 -2.62 9.68 14.53
N LEU A 194 -2.57 8.95 13.41
CA LEU A 194 -2.41 9.57 12.09
C LEU A 194 -3.65 10.36 11.68
N LEU A 195 -4.85 9.83 11.93
CA LEU A 195 -6.12 10.52 11.66
C LEU A 195 -6.26 11.79 12.53
N ASP A 196 -5.81 11.74 13.78
CA ASP A 196 -5.75 12.91 14.65
C ASP A 196 -4.75 13.97 14.14
N ILE A 197 -3.57 13.57 13.61
CA ILE A 197 -2.65 14.51 12.95
C ILE A 197 -3.32 15.20 11.75
N VAL A 198 -4.06 14.46 10.93
CA VAL A 198 -4.81 15.04 9.79
C VAL A 198 -5.84 16.06 10.28
N ALA A 199 -6.60 15.71 11.32
CA ALA A 199 -7.60 16.61 11.91
C ALA A 199 -6.98 17.88 12.50
N GLN A 200 -5.86 17.76 13.22
CA GLN A 200 -5.12 18.90 13.79
C GLN A 200 -4.52 19.83 12.71
N SER A 201 -4.33 19.32 11.49
CA SER A 201 -3.79 20.08 10.36
C SER A 201 -4.89 20.80 9.55
N ASP A 202 -6.15 20.77 10.01
CA ASP A 202 -7.33 21.27 9.27
C ASP A 202 -7.46 20.65 7.86
N ALA A 203 -7.04 19.39 7.72
CA ALA A 203 -7.07 18.62 6.48
C ALA A 203 -8.21 17.57 6.48
N THR A 204 -8.52 17.03 5.31
CA THR A 204 -9.60 16.05 5.12
C THR A 204 -9.03 14.65 4.90
N VAL A 205 -9.59 13.64 5.56
CA VAL A 205 -9.22 12.25 5.31
C VAL A 205 -9.90 11.77 4.01
N GLY A 206 -9.12 11.44 2.99
CA GLY A 206 -9.59 10.87 1.72
C GLY A 206 -9.74 9.35 1.74
N GLY A 207 -9.10 8.68 2.70
CA GLY A 207 -9.22 7.24 2.92
C GLY A 207 -8.18 6.70 3.88
N VAL A 208 -8.34 5.42 4.23
CA VAL A 208 -7.37 4.63 4.99
C VAL A 208 -7.13 3.32 4.25
N PHE A 209 -5.87 2.99 3.98
CA PHE A 209 -5.50 1.75 3.31
C PHE A 209 -4.36 1.02 4.00
N THR A 210 -4.42 -0.31 4.03
CA THR A 210 -3.30 -1.13 4.50
C THR A 210 -3.10 -2.39 3.66
N LEU A 211 -1.88 -2.92 3.63
CA LEU A 211 -1.64 -4.21 3.00
C LEU A 211 -2.30 -5.34 3.80
N ILE A 212 -2.20 -5.29 5.13
CA ILE A 212 -2.59 -6.39 6.00
C ILE A 212 -3.47 -5.89 7.14
N ALA A 213 -4.67 -6.44 7.27
CA ALA A 213 -5.44 -6.37 8.51
C ALA A 213 -5.29 -7.67 9.30
N VAL A 214 -5.09 -7.58 10.61
CA VAL A 214 -5.17 -8.73 11.51
C VAL A 214 -6.37 -8.56 12.43
N GLY A 215 -7.35 -9.44 12.27
CA GLY A 215 -8.67 -9.27 12.87
C GLY A 215 -9.44 -8.06 12.31
N ASP A 216 -10.54 -7.72 12.98
CA ASP A 216 -11.43 -6.62 12.57
C ASP A 216 -11.26 -5.35 13.43
N GLU A 217 -10.68 -5.45 14.63
CA GLU A 217 -10.67 -4.36 15.62
C GLU A 217 -10.11 -3.06 15.05
N GLY A 218 -8.90 -3.10 14.48
CA GLY A 218 -8.25 -1.89 14.00
C GLY A 218 -8.95 -1.27 12.79
N MET A 219 -9.49 -2.09 11.89
CA MET A 219 -10.27 -1.62 10.75
C MET A 219 -11.56 -0.95 11.22
N ASP A 220 -12.24 -1.51 12.21
CA ASP A 220 -13.45 -0.94 12.78
C ASP A 220 -13.17 0.33 13.58
N ARG A 221 -12.05 0.39 14.31
CA ARG A 221 -11.59 1.62 14.99
C ARG A 221 -11.37 2.75 13.98
N ALA A 222 -10.70 2.48 12.85
CA ALA A 222 -10.51 3.50 11.81
C ALA A 222 -11.86 3.98 11.24
N ARG A 223 -12.80 3.07 10.94
CA ARG A 223 -14.15 3.42 10.45
C ARG A 223 -15.00 4.19 11.46
N GLN A 224 -14.72 4.09 12.75
CA GLN A 224 -15.41 4.88 13.78
C GLN A 224 -14.91 6.32 13.85
N ILE A 225 -13.69 6.59 13.36
CA ILE A 225 -13.04 7.90 13.41
C ILE A 225 -13.28 8.69 12.11
N THR A 226 -13.38 8.02 10.96
CA THR A 226 -13.58 8.67 9.66
C THR A 226 -14.71 8.04 8.85
N ASP A 227 -15.45 8.88 8.13
CA ASP A 227 -16.46 8.47 7.14
C ASP A 227 -15.85 8.11 5.77
N ALA A 228 -14.53 8.32 5.59
CA ALA A 228 -13.82 8.00 4.35
C ALA A 228 -13.67 6.48 4.15
N PRO A 229 -13.44 5.99 2.91
CA PRO A 229 -13.25 4.56 2.66
C PRO A 229 -12.06 3.99 3.46
N VAL A 230 -12.28 2.84 4.13
CA VAL A 230 -11.26 2.11 4.90
C VAL A 230 -11.10 0.71 4.33
N GLY A 231 -9.91 0.40 3.82
CA GLY A 231 -9.61 -0.81 3.06
C GLY A 231 -8.33 -1.54 3.48
N ALA A 232 -8.31 -2.86 3.28
CA ALA A 232 -7.11 -3.68 3.42
C ALA A 232 -6.94 -4.58 2.19
N LEU A 233 -5.71 -4.80 1.71
CA LEU A 233 -5.48 -5.72 0.60
C LEU A 233 -5.91 -7.14 0.98
N THR A 234 -5.46 -7.62 2.15
CA THR A 234 -5.92 -8.87 2.76
C THR A 234 -6.18 -8.73 4.26
N THR A 235 -6.97 -9.66 4.80
CA THR A 235 -7.16 -9.86 6.24
C THR A 235 -6.60 -11.23 6.64
N PHE A 236 -6.00 -11.30 7.83
CA PHE A 236 -5.64 -12.53 8.54
C PHE A 236 -6.49 -12.62 9.81
N ASP A 237 -6.86 -13.83 10.20
CA ASP A 237 -7.61 -14.05 11.43
C ASP A 237 -6.76 -13.74 12.67
N ASP A 238 -7.40 -13.20 13.71
CA ASP A 238 -6.80 -13.12 15.04
C ASP A 238 -6.86 -14.52 15.66
N ARG A 239 -5.70 -15.12 15.95
CA ARG A 239 -5.61 -16.50 16.48
C ARG A 239 -5.74 -16.55 18.00
#